data_AF-A0AAW0ZP37-F1
#
_entry.id   AF-A0AAW0ZP37-F1
#
_cell.length_a   1.000
_cell.length_b   1.000
_cell.length_c   1.000
_cell.angle_alpha   90.00
_cell.angle_beta   90.00
_cell.angle_gamma   90.00
#
_symmetry.space_group_name_H-M   'P 1'
#
loop_
_entity.id
_entity.type
_entity.pdbx_description
1 polymer ?
#
loop_
_entity_poly.entity_id
_entity_poly.type
_entity_poly.pdbx_seq_one_letter_code
_entity_poly.pdbx_strand_id
1 'polypeptide(L)'
;MEENRETQKFIPGPPQLPPLYKGQKIKTGPYTTTVTDEMVAQRERENEELYRAWREQQRRREMGPDDDESEYMGDFKDDTVRRNFIRKVFCILTVQLLFTSGIIALFLFVDDARKFMILHWYLWIVAMLCFMISFCAISISERARRKSPCNYIWLTKLTLSMSYLAAFVSVSFEIEVILMALIMTTLVTFGIGFIATFSKFDLTMRTGLLMIVGLASIVSIIAIMIILLFTYIKVLHMIISIIGMVLLSMYLYFDVQTIMGGRRIELNPDEVVFATAQIYVDIVLLYQYILMFIARAVLQYKAQGKVLDMQVIGVPHRYRGRGIARLLTETAFTYVIVNYLYMYLTCEYMQKYYLATKNPDLEEYIVGPPHILEGPDSEPLDPDIIYELPDPEDFLIYS
;
A
#
# COMPACT_ATOMS: atom_id res chain seq x y z
N MET A 1 -16.20 50.45 -48.95
CA MET A 1 -16.91 49.16 -48.82
C MET A 1 -16.51 48.33 -50.01
N GLU A 2 -15.44 47.56 -49.86
CA GLU A 2 -14.94 46.67 -50.90
C GLU A 2 -15.39 45.26 -50.49
N GLU A 3 -16.34 44.74 -51.24
CA GLU A 3 -17.08 43.51 -50.93
C GLU A 3 -16.20 42.31 -51.28
N ASN A 4 -15.84 41.56 -50.25
CA ASN A 4 -15.00 40.37 -50.31
C ASN A 4 -15.77 39.24 -51.03
N ARG A 5 -15.62 39.11 -52.35
CA ARG A 5 -16.14 37.95 -53.10
C ARG A 5 -15.29 36.73 -52.79
N GLU A 6 -15.73 35.95 -51.80
CA GLU A 6 -15.23 34.61 -51.58
C GLU A 6 -15.44 33.77 -52.86
N THR A 7 -14.36 33.49 -53.59
CA THR A 7 -14.34 32.41 -54.58
C THR A 7 -14.62 31.10 -53.86
N GLN A 8 -15.88 30.66 -53.91
CA GLN A 8 -16.32 29.34 -53.44
C GLN A 8 -15.50 28.28 -54.21
N LYS A 9 -14.48 27.71 -53.55
CA LYS A 9 -13.66 26.64 -54.13
C LYS A 9 -14.60 25.49 -54.50
N PHE A 10 -14.73 25.20 -55.79
CA PHE A 10 -15.47 24.05 -56.27
C PHE A 10 -14.76 22.77 -55.80
N ILE A 11 -15.34 22.10 -54.80
CA ILE A 11 -14.86 20.80 -54.35
C ILE A 11 -15.54 19.76 -55.25
N PRO A 12 -14.79 19.04 -56.12
CA PRO A 12 -15.38 17.99 -56.92
C PRO A 12 -15.95 16.91 -55.99
N GLY A 13 -17.17 16.47 -56.27
CA GLY A 13 -17.84 15.40 -55.53
C GLY A 13 -17.06 14.07 -55.57
N PRO A 14 -17.44 13.09 -54.75
CA PRO A 14 -16.77 11.80 -54.71
C PRO A 14 -16.78 11.12 -56.08
N PRO A 15 -15.68 10.49 -56.51
CA PRO A 15 -15.67 9.69 -57.72
C PRO A 15 -16.66 8.52 -57.58
N GLN A 16 -17.55 8.37 -58.56
CA GLN A 16 -18.52 7.27 -58.61
C GLN A 16 -18.42 6.56 -59.95
N LEU A 17 -18.37 5.24 -59.91
CA LEU A 17 -18.52 4.38 -61.09
C LEU A 17 -19.97 4.39 -61.54
N PRO A 18 -20.22 4.28 -62.87
CA PRO A 18 -21.57 4.28 -63.41
C PRO A 18 -22.39 3.09 -62.85
N PRO A 19 -23.67 3.34 -62.50
CA PRO A 19 -24.54 2.31 -61.97
C PRO A 19 -24.78 1.20 -62.99
N LEU A 20 -24.91 -0.02 -62.49
CA LEU A 20 -25.27 -1.20 -63.29
C LEU A 20 -26.69 -1.63 -62.95
N TYR A 21 -27.44 -2.05 -63.97
CA TYR A 21 -28.78 -2.59 -63.79
C TYR A 21 -28.82 -4.06 -64.23
N LYS A 22 -29.52 -4.89 -63.45
CA LYS A 22 -29.70 -6.30 -63.77
C LYS A 22 -30.26 -6.48 -65.18
N GLY A 23 -29.66 -7.37 -65.97
CA GLY A 23 -30.10 -7.65 -67.34
C GLY A 23 -29.60 -6.65 -68.39
N GLN A 24 -28.87 -5.60 -67.98
CA GLN A 24 -28.18 -4.71 -68.90
C GLN A 24 -27.11 -5.48 -69.68
N LYS A 25 -27.05 -5.28 -71.01
CA LYS A 25 -26.02 -5.87 -71.87
C LYS A 25 -24.89 -4.88 -72.07
N ILE A 26 -23.70 -5.24 -71.60
CA ILE A 26 -22.52 -4.39 -71.69
C ILE A 26 -21.53 -5.04 -72.65
N LYS A 27 -20.99 -4.22 -73.56
CA LYS A 27 -20.01 -4.67 -74.55
C LYS A 27 -18.62 -4.43 -73.99
N THR A 28 -17.89 -5.50 -73.74
CA THR A 28 -16.53 -5.46 -73.19
C THR A 28 -15.60 -6.06 -74.23
N GLY A 29 -15.07 -5.20 -75.12
CA GLY A 29 -14.28 -5.65 -76.28
C GLY A 29 -15.14 -6.42 -77.30
N PRO A 30 -14.71 -7.62 -77.76
CA PRO A 30 -15.45 -8.39 -78.77
C PRO A 30 -16.66 -9.16 -78.21
N TYR A 31 -16.84 -9.21 -76.88
CA TYR A 31 -17.91 -9.99 -76.22
C TYR A 31 -18.99 -9.09 -75.59
N THR A 32 -20.22 -9.62 -75.50
CA THR A 32 -21.32 -8.98 -74.79
C THR A 32 -21.64 -9.77 -73.52
N THR A 33 -21.56 -9.11 -72.37
CA THR A 33 -21.84 -9.70 -71.06
C THR A 33 -23.16 -9.15 -70.53
N THR A 34 -24.03 -10.04 -70.04
CA THR A 34 -25.26 -9.64 -69.35
C THR A 34 -24.95 -9.43 -67.88
N VAL A 35 -25.32 -8.26 -67.34
CA VAL A 35 -25.11 -7.90 -65.93
C VAL A 35 -25.96 -8.81 -65.02
N THR A 36 -25.28 -9.48 -64.10
CA THR A 36 -25.89 -10.31 -63.04
C THR A 36 -26.14 -9.50 -61.77
N ASP A 37 -26.95 -10.02 -60.84
CA ASP A 37 -27.20 -9.37 -59.54
C ASP A 37 -25.91 -9.18 -58.73
N GLU A 38 -24.99 -10.14 -58.80
CA GLU A 38 -23.70 -10.07 -58.12
C GLU A 38 -22.84 -8.92 -58.64
N MET A 39 -22.87 -8.65 -59.95
CA MET A 39 -22.14 -7.54 -60.56
C MET A 39 -22.68 -6.17 -60.11
N VAL A 40 -23.99 -6.07 -59.88
CA VAL A 40 -24.61 -4.86 -59.32
C VAL A 40 -24.17 -4.65 -57.86
N ALA A 41 -24.28 -5.69 -57.03
CA ALA A 41 -23.86 -5.64 -55.63
C ALA A 41 -22.35 -5.39 -55.47
N GLN A 42 -21.52 -5.88 -56.39
CA GLN A 42 -20.10 -5.54 -56.42
C GLN A 42 -19.87 -4.06 -56.76
N ARG A 43 -20.59 -3.52 -57.74
CA ARG A 43 -20.47 -2.12 -58.16
C ARG A 43 -20.87 -1.14 -57.04
N GLU A 44 -21.89 -1.48 -56.27
CA GLU A 44 -22.31 -0.68 -55.10
C GLU A 44 -21.24 -0.67 -54.01
N ARG A 45 -20.61 -1.81 -53.72
CA ARG A 45 -19.48 -1.90 -52.77
C ARG A 45 -18.27 -1.08 -53.23
N GLU A 46 -17.90 -1.17 -54.50
CA GLU A 46 -16.81 -0.37 -55.08
C GLU A 46 -17.11 1.14 -54.95
N ASN A 47 -18.35 1.56 -55.17
CA ASN A 47 -18.77 2.95 -54.99
C ASN A 47 -18.74 3.39 -53.51
N GLU A 48 -19.10 2.53 -52.57
CA GLU A 48 -18.97 2.83 -51.13
C GLU A 48 -17.51 2.98 -50.69
N GLU A 49 -16.62 2.11 -51.19
CA GLU A 49 -15.17 2.19 -50.90
C GLU A 49 -14.56 3.48 -51.44
N LEU A 50 -14.89 3.85 -52.69
CA LEU A 50 -14.48 5.12 -53.29
C LEU A 50 -14.98 6.33 -52.47
N TYR A 51 -16.22 6.28 -51.98
CA TYR A 51 -16.77 7.33 -51.12
C TYR A 51 -16.02 7.44 -49.77
N ARG A 52 -15.67 6.31 -49.16
CA ARG A 52 -14.89 6.27 -47.91
C ARG A 52 -13.48 6.84 -48.11
N ALA A 53 -12.78 6.40 -49.16
CA ALA A 53 -11.43 6.87 -49.50
C ALA A 53 -11.42 8.37 -49.81
N TRP A 54 -12.41 8.86 -50.56
CA TRP A 54 -12.55 10.28 -50.85
C TRP A 54 -12.78 11.11 -49.58
N ARG A 55 -13.64 10.65 -48.64
CA ARG A 55 -13.83 11.35 -47.36
C ARG A 55 -12.57 11.40 -46.52
N GLU A 56 -11.80 10.33 -46.47
CA GLU A 56 -10.53 10.31 -45.73
C GLU A 56 -9.51 11.26 -46.35
N GLN A 57 -9.46 11.32 -47.68
CA GLN A 57 -8.58 12.26 -48.39
C GLN A 57 -8.99 13.72 -48.20
N GLN A 58 -10.29 14.03 -48.13
CA GLN A 58 -10.76 15.37 -47.77
C GLN A 58 -10.36 15.72 -46.34
N ARG A 59 -10.54 14.81 -45.37
CA ARG A 59 -10.11 15.01 -43.99
C ARG A 59 -8.60 15.29 -43.88
N ARG A 60 -7.77 14.57 -44.65
CA ARG A 60 -6.31 14.81 -44.72
C ARG A 60 -5.91 16.11 -45.45
N ARG A 61 -6.81 16.72 -46.21
CA ARG A 61 -6.57 18.02 -46.86
C ARG A 61 -7.06 19.19 -46.00
N GLU A 62 -8.07 18.94 -45.17
CA GLU A 62 -8.55 19.87 -44.15
C GLU A 62 -7.60 19.94 -42.95
N MET A 63 -6.95 18.83 -42.60
CA MET A 63 -5.79 18.81 -41.70
C MET A 63 -4.56 19.28 -42.47
N GLY A 64 -3.97 20.42 -42.09
CA GLY A 64 -2.77 20.95 -42.73
C GLY A 64 -1.52 20.12 -42.40
N PRO A 65 -0.40 20.30 -43.14
CA PRO A 65 0.87 19.65 -42.79
C PRO A 65 1.40 20.05 -41.41
N ASP A 66 0.92 21.17 -40.85
CA ASP A 66 1.24 21.62 -39.50
C ASP A 66 0.42 20.88 -38.40
N ASP A 67 -0.69 20.23 -38.75
CA ASP A 67 -1.57 19.57 -37.76
C ASP A 67 -0.96 18.25 -37.25
N ASP A 68 -0.38 17.42 -38.12
CA ASP A 68 0.29 16.17 -37.70
C ASP A 68 1.56 16.47 -36.87
N GLU A 69 2.36 17.49 -37.25
CA GLU A 69 3.53 17.91 -36.48
C GLU A 69 3.15 18.59 -35.16
N SER A 70 2.05 19.35 -35.12
CA SER A 70 1.56 19.99 -33.90
C SER A 70 0.88 19.00 -32.94
N GLU A 71 0.19 17.97 -33.46
CA GLU A 71 -0.35 16.85 -32.69
C GLU A 71 0.79 16.02 -32.10
N TYR A 72 1.79 15.64 -32.90
CA TYR A 72 3.00 14.97 -32.41
C TYR A 72 3.74 15.83 -31.37
N MET A 73 3.97 17.12 -31.63
CA MET A 73 4.60 18.01 -30.66
C MET A 73 3.75 18.22 -29.40
N GLY A 74 2.42 18.13 -29.50
CA GLY A 74 1.47 18.14 -28.39
C GLY A 74 1.64 16.90 -27.52
N ASP A 75 1.56 15.71 -28.11
CA ASP A 75 1.76 14.43 -27.45
C ASP A 75 3.12 14.37 -26.73
N PHE A 76 4.20 14.79 -27.39
CA PHE A 76 5.53 14.83 -26.78
C PHE A 76 5.64 15.79 -25.59
N LYS A 77 4.94 16.93 -25.65
CA LYS A 77 4.88 17.88 -24.54
C LYS A 77 4.10 17.29 -23.36
N ASP A 78 2.95 16.69 -23.60
CA ASP A 78 2.11 16.08 -22.57
C ASP A 78 2.84 14.95 -21.84
N ASP A 79 3.53 14.11 -22.60
CA ASP A 79 4.42 13.07 -22.10
C ASP A 79 5.54 13.62 -21.20
N THR A 80 6.14 14.73 -21.60
CA THR A 80 7.21 15.39 -20.85
C THR A 80 6.69 16.04 -19.58
N VAL A 81 5.51 16.65 -19.63
CA VAL A 81 4.80 17.21 -18.47
C VAL A 81 4.48 16.12 -17.46
N ARG A 82 3.95 14.97 -17.91
CA ARG A 82 3.66 13.80 -17.07
C ARG A 82 4.92 13.26 -16.40
N ARG A 83 6.01 13.05 -17.16
CA ARG A 83 7.29 12.60 -16.59
C ARG A 83 7.84 13.55 -15.53
N ASN A 84 7.73 14.87 -15.75
CA ASN A 84 8.17 15.88 -14.78
C ASN A 84 7.31 15.86 -13.51
N PHE A 85 5.99 15.70 -13.65
CA PHE A 85 5.07 15.51 -12.53
C PHE A 85 5.45 14.28 -11.69
N ILE A 86 5.60 13.12 -12.34
CA ILE A 86 5.98 11.85 -11.68
C ILE A 86 7.31 12.03 -10.94
N ARG A 87 8.34 12.55 -11.61
CA ARG A 87 9.66 12.79 -11.02
C ARG A 87 9.57 13.67 -9.76
N LYS A 88 8.75 14.72 -9.81
CA LYS A 88 8.59 15.66 -8.69
C LYS A 88 7.87 15.02 -7.51
N VAL A 89 6.81 14.26 -7.76
CA VAL A 89 6.06 13.52 -6.72
C VAL A 89 7.00 12.56 -5.98
N PHE A 90 7.71 11.69 -6.71
CA PHE A 90 8.59 10.70 -6.07
C PHE A 90 9.80 11.34 -5.39
N CYS A 91 10.35 12.44 -5.91
CA CYS A 91 11.44 13.16 -5.25
C CYS A 91 11.02 13.75 -3.90
N ILE A 92 9.85 14.41 -3.84
CA ILE A 92 9.31 14.95 -2.59
C ILE A 92 8.98 13.81 -1.62
N LEU A 93 8.36 12.74 -2.11
CA LEU A 93 8.04 11.56 -1.32
C LEU A 93 9.28 10.94 -0.67
N THR A 94 10.38 10.77 -1.42
CA THR A 94 11.64 10.25 -0.87
C THR A 94 12.17 11.14 0.26
N VAL A 95 12.11 12.47 0.09
CA VAL A 95 12.52 13.41 1.15
C VAL A 95 11.63 13.28 2.38
N GLN A 96 10.30 13.14 2.20
CA GLN A 96 9.38 12.92 3.33
C GLN A 96 9.68 11.63 4.08
N LEU A 97 9.88 10.52 3.37
CA LEU A 97 10.18 9.22 3.99
C LEU A 97 11.52 9.24 4.73
N LEU A 98 12.57 9.84 4.15
CA LEU A 98 13.87 10.00 4.81
C LEU A 98 13.75 10.86 6.07
N PHE A 99 12.98 11.94 6.01
CA PHE A 99 12.71 12.78 7.18
C PHE A 99 11.97 11.99 8.26
N THR A 100 10.93 11.24 7.91
CA THR A 100 10.18 10.38 8.85
C THR A 100 11.09 9.35 9.50
N SER A 101 11.92 8.65 8.73
CA SER A 101 12.90 7.70 9.27
C SER A 101 13.89 8.39 10.21
N GLY A 102 14.34 9.61 9.90
CA GLY A 102 15.20 10.42 10.78
C GLY A 102 14.53 10.78 12.11
N ILE A 103 13.26 11.18 12.09
CA ILE A 103 12.48 11.46 13.31
C ILE A 103 12.28 10.19 14.14
N ILE A 104 11.94 9.07 13.51
CA ILE A 104 11.83 7.77 14.19
C ILE A 104 13.18 7.42 14.84
N ALA A 105 14.29 7.49 14.10
CA ALA A 105 15.62 7.21 14.60
C ALA A 105 16.02 8.11 15.79
N LEU A 106 15.73 9.42 15.72
CA LEU A 106 15.99 10.36 16.81
C LEU A 106 15.34 9.89 18.13
N PHE A 107 14.05 9.53 18.08
CA PHE A 107 13.32 9.09 19.26
C PHE A 107 13.63 7.65 19.68
N LEU A 108 14.23 6.84 18.81
CA LEU A 108 14.66 5.48 19.14
C LEU A 108 16.04 5.43 19.80
N PHE A 109 17.01 6.18 19.28
CA PHE A 109 18.41 6.10 19.69
C PHE A 109 18.82 7.15 20.74
N VAL A 110 18.00 8.19 20.97
CA VAL A 110 18.26 9.19 22.01
C VAL A 110 17.30 8.99 23.16
N ASP A 111 17.81 8.45 24.28
CA ASP A 111 17.01 8.12 25.46
C ASP A 111 16.26 9.32 26.04
N ASP A 112 16.88 10.49 26.06
CA ASP A 112 16.24 11.71 26.56
C ASP A 112 15.08 12.15 25.67
N ALA A 113 15.22 11.99 24.34
CA ALA A 113 14.13 12.26 23.40
C ALA A 113 12.99 11.25 23.58
N ARG A 114 13.32 9.96 23.74
CA ARG A 114 12.35 8.89 24.03
C ARG A 114 11.54 9.20 25.30
N LYS A 115 12.23 9.53 26.39
CA LYS A 115 11.61 9.91 27.68
C LYS A 115 10.73 11.14 27.53
N PHE A 116 11.20 12.18 26.83
CA PHE A 116 10.42 13.39 26.56
C PHE A 116 9.08 13.05 25.87
N MET A 117 9.11 12.19 24.85
CA MET A 117 7.91 11.81 24.11
C MET A 117 6.91 11.00 24.94
N ILE A 118 7.40 10.09 25.80
CA ILE A 118 6.56 9.30 26.71
C ILE A 118 5.94 10.20 27.79
N LEU A 119 6.73 11.11 28.37
CA LEU A 119 6.26 12.05 29.40
C LEU A 119 5.20 13.02 28.85
N HIS A 120 5.44 13.57 27.65
CA HIS A 120 4.54 14.50 26.98
C HIS A 120 3.61 13.80 25.99
N TRP A 121 2.99 12.70 26.42
CA TRP A 121 2.11 11.87 25.57
C TRP A 121 0.97 12.65 24.89
N TYR A 122 0.48 13.74 25.49
CA TYR A 122 -0.57 14.61 24.92
C TYR A 122 -0.16 15.25 23.58
N LEU A 123 1.15 15.39 23.31
CA LEU A 123 1.64 15.86 22.01
C LEU A 123 1.26 14.91 20.87
N TRP A 124 1.00 13.63 21.15
CA TRP A 124 0.46 12.70 20.18
C TRP A 124 -0.94 13.11 19.72
N ILE A 125 -1.82 13.55 20.63
CA ILE A 125 -3.16 14.06 20.28
C ILE A 125 -3.03 15.35 19.44
N VAL A 126 -2.14 16.26 19.83
CA VAL A 126 -1.89 17.51 19.09
C VAL A 126 -1.37 17.20 17.69
N ALA A 127 -0.44 16.26 17.54
CA ALA A 127 0.06 15.81 16.25
C ALA A 127 -1.05 15.17 15.40
N MET A 128 -1.93 14.36 16.01
CA MET A 128 -3.08 13.76 15.34
C MET A 128 -4.04 14.84 14.78
N LEU A 129 -4.38 15.86 15.58
CA LEU A 129 -5.21 16.97 15.13
C LEU A 129 -4.53 17.77 14.01
N CYS A 130 -3.23 18.05 14.13
CA CYS A 130 -2.47 18.75 13.11
C CYS A 130 -2.42 17.97 11.79
N PHE A 131 -2.25 16.65 11.87
CA PHE A 131 -2.31 15.73 10.74
C PHE A 131 -3.67 15.78 10.06
N MET A 132 -4.76 15.57 10.82
CA MET A 132 -6.12 15.56 10.30
C MET A 132 -6.48 16.89 9.61
N ILE A 133 -6.17 18.02 10.23
CA ILE A 133 -6.45 19.34 9.64
C ILE A 133 -5.65 19.52 8.34
N SER A 134 -4.38 19.14 8.32
CA SER A 134 -3.52 19.30 7.15
C SER A 134 -3.94 18.38 6.00
N PHE A 135 -4.29 17.13 6.29
CA PHE A 135 -4.79 16.17 5.30
C PHE A 135 -6.15 16.61 4.73
N CYS A 136 -7.09 17.06 5.57
CA CYS A 136 -8.37 17.60 5.12
C CYS A 136 -8.18 18.86 4.25
N ALA A 137 -7.27 19.77 4.63
CA ALA A 137 -6.98 20.95 3.84
C ALA A 137 -6.49 20.60 2.42
N ILE A 138 -5.55 19.66 2.32
CA ILE A 138 -5.01 19.20 1.02
C ILE A 138 -6.08 18.49 0.18
N SER A 139 -6.90 17.63 0.82
CA SER A 139 -7.91 16.82 0.13
C SER A 139 -9.10 17.63 -0.36
N ILE A 140 -9.61 18.55 0.46
CA ILE A 140 -10.87 19.26 0.19
C ILE A 140 -10.62 20.59 -0.54
N SER A 141 -9.54 21.31 -0.20
CA SER A 141 -9.30 22.65 -0.73
C SER A 141 -8.32 22.65 -1.89
N GLU A 142 -8.82 22.90 -3.09
CA GLU A 142 -7.99 23.06 -4.29
C GLU A 142 -6.96 24.19 -4.13
N ARG A 143 -7.38 25.31 -3.51
CA ARG A 143 -6.50 26.44 -3.22
C ARG A 143 -5.34 26.03 -2.29
N ALA A 144 -5.61 25.20 -1.29
CA ALA A 144 -4.58 24.71 -0.37
C ALA A 144 -3.56 23.82 -1.11
N ARG A 145 -4.00 22.94 -2.01
CA ARG A 145 -3.08 22.02 -2.73
C ARG A 145 -2.38 22.63 -3.95
N ARG A 146 -2.93 23.64 -4.61
CA ARG A 146 -2.37 24.21 -5.86
C ARG A 146 -1.60 25.52 -5.68
N LYS A 147 -1.93 26.34 -4.67
CA LYS A 147 -1.35 27.69 -4.55
C LYS A 147 -0.04 27.71 -3.75
N SER A 148 1.07 28.04 -4.42
CA SER A 148 2.34 28.34 -3.75
C SER A 148 2.28 29.68 -2.99
N PRO A 149 2.89 29.80 -1.79
CA PRO A 149 3.64 28.78 -1.04
C PRO A 149 2.76 27.92 -0.11
N CYS A 150 1.45 28.18 -0.06
CA CYS A 150 0.51 27.55 0.88
C CYS A 150 0.49 26.02 0.77
N ASN A 151 0.61 25.49 -0.45
CA ASN A 151 0.65 24.06 -0.72
C ASN A 151 1.81 23.34 -0.02
N TYR A 152 3.03 23.85 -0.10
CA TYR A 152 4.18 23.27 0.59
C TYR A 152 4.09 23.46 2.11
N ILE A 153 3.50 24.56 2.60
CA ILE A 153 3.29 24.75 4.04
C ILE A 153 2.37 23.66 4.61
N TRP A 154 1.26 23.37 3.92
CA TRP A 154 0.36 22.29 4.33
C TRP A 154 1.04 20.92 4.26
N LEU A 155 1.81 20.67 3.20
CA LEU A 155 2.55 19.44 3.04
C LEU A 155 3.58 19.23 4.17
N THR A 156 4.34 20.27 4.53
CA THR A 156 5.32 20.21 5.62
C THR A 156 4.65 19.95 6.97
N LYS A 157 3.52 20.62 7.26
CA LYS A 157 2.75 20.34 8.49
C LYS A 157 2.26 18.89 8.54
N LEU A 158 1.79 18.36 7.43
CA LEU A 158 1.38 16.96 7.30
C LEU A 158 2.57 16.02 7.57
N THR A 159 3.73 16.28 6.97
CA THR A 159 4.93 15.43 7.17
C THR A 159 5.42 15.46 8.61
N LEU A 160 5.53 16.65 9.23
CA LEU A 160 5.96 16.79 10.62
C LEU A 160 5.04 16.05 11.59
N SER A 161 3.74 16.25 11.45
CA SER A 161 2.74 15.62 12.32
C SER A 161 2.72 14.11 12.14
N MET A 162 2.70 13.61 10.90
CA MET A 162 2.70 12.17 10.62
C MET A 162 3.99 11.49 11.06
N SER A 163 5.14 12.15 10.91
CA SER A 163 6.43 11.61 11.36
C SER A 163 6.48 11.46 12.88
N TYR A 164 5.94 12.44 13.61
CA TYR A 164 5.80 12.36 15.07
C TYR A 164 4.86 11.22 15.48
N LEU A 165 3.71 11.07 14.81
CA LEU A 165 2.77 9.96 15.08
C LEU A 165 3.44 8.60 14.86
N ALA A 166 4.18 8.44 13.76
CA ALA A 166 4.93 7.23 13.47
C ALA A 166 5.99 6.94 14.54
N ALA A 167 6.77 7.95 14.95
CA ALA A 167 7.78 7.81 16.00
C ALA A 167 7.18 7.43 17.36
N PHE A 168 6.05 8.04 17.74
CA PHE A 168 5.36 7.73 18.99
C PHE A 168 4.90 6.27 19.04
N VAL A 169 4.33 5.76 17.95
CA VAL A 169 3.95 4.34 17.83
C VAL A 169 5.20 3.47 17.91
N SER A 170 6.26 3.83 17.21
CA SER A 170 7.51 3.06 17.11
C SER A 170 8.22 2.90 18.46
N VAL A 171 8.23 3.92 19.31
CA VAL A 171 8.94 3.88 20.61
C VAL A 171 8.42 2.81 21.57
N SER A 172 7.22 2.28 21.32
CA SER A 172 6.65 1.16 22.10
C SER A 172 7.18 -0.23 21.67
N PHE A 173 8.02 -0.30 20.64
CA PHE A 173 8.53 -1.54 20.06
C PHE A 173 10.05 -1.60 20.11
N GLU A 174 10.58 -2.82 20.00
CA GLU A 174 12.00 -3.09 19.89
C GLU A 174 12.55 -2.68 18.52
N ILE A 175 13.83 -2.34 18.48
CA ILE A 175 14.51 -1.84 17.27
C ILE A 175 14.47 -2.92 16.17
N GLU A 176 14.65 -4.19 16.51
CA GLU A 176 14.59 -5.31 15.56
C GLU A 176 13.24 -5.38 14.85
N VAL A 177 12.14 -5.31 15.61
CA VAL A 177 10.77 -5.34 15.09
C VAL A 177 10.51 -4.12 14.19
N ILE A 178 11.03 -2.95 14.58
CA ILE A 178 10.91 -1.72 13.79
C ILE A 178 11.66 -1.84 12.46
N LEU A 179 12.89 -2.35 12.48
CA LEU A 179 13.70 -2.55 11.27
C LEU A 179 13.05 -3.59 10.34
N MET A 180 12.54 -4.69 10.88
CA MET A 180 11.78 -5.68 10.09
C MET A 180 10.55 -5.05 9.45
N ALA A 181 9.78 -4.24 10.20
CA ALA A 181 8.62 -3.55 9.66
C ALA A 181 9.01 -2.57 8.54
N LEU A 182 10.08 -1.79 8.70
CA LEU A 182 10.58 -0.86 7.66
C LEU A 182 10.99 -1.60 6.37
N ILE A 183 11.72 -2.72 6.50
CA ILE A 183 12.11 -3.54 5.34
C ILE A 183 10.87 -4.12 4.65
N MET A 184 9.93 -4.66 5.42
CA MET A 184 8.69 -5.23 4.88
C MET A 184 7.84 -4.16 4.18
N THR A 185 7.67 -2.98 4.78
CA THR A 185 6.96 -1.85 4.13
C THR A 185 7.64 -1.46 2.82
N THR A 186 8.97 -1.39 2.81
CA THR A 186 9.73 -1.07 1.59
C THR A 186 9.46 -2.11 0.49
N LEU A 187 9.57 -3.39 0.80
CA LEU A 187 9.31 -4.47 -0.17
C LEU A 187 7.87 -4.44 -0.70
N VAL A 188 6.88 -4.29 0.19
CA VAL A 188 5.47 -4.25 -0.19
C VAL A 188 5.17 -3.03 -1.06
N THR A 189 5.67 -1.85 -0.69
CA THR A 189 5.43 -0.59 -1.43
C THR A 189 6.07 -0.59 -2.81
N PHE A 190 7.33 -1.05 -2.93
CA PHE A 190 7.99 -1.22 -4.23
C PHE A 190 7.29 -2.29 -5.08
N GLY A 191 6.89 -3.42 -4.48
CA GLY A 191 6.14 -4.47 -5.17
C GLY A 191 4.82 -3.95 -5.72
N ILE A 192 4.04 -3.21 -4.92
CA ILE A 192 2.79 -2.58 -5.35
C ILE A 192 3.05 -1.55 -6.45
N GLY A 193 4.07 -0.69 -6.30
CA GLY A 193 4.42 0.30 -7.31
C GLY A 193 4.80 -0.33 -8.65
N PHE A 194 5.57 -1.42 -8.63
CA PHE A 194 5.92 -2.19 -9.82
C PHE A 194 4.69 -2.83 -10.46
N ILE A 195 3.83 -3.48 -9.68
CA ILE A 195 2.62 -4.10 -10.24
C ILE A 195 1.65 -3.01 -10.75
N ALA A 196 1.49 -1.89 -10.05
CA ALA A 196 0.61 -0.80 -10.47
C ALA A 196 1.03 -0.15 -11.79
N THR A 197 2.34 0.00 -12.00
CA THR A 197 2.91 0.56 -13.25
C THR A 197 2.77 -0.38 -14.44
N PHE A 198 3.03 -1.69 -14.26
CA PHE A 198 3.05 -2.65 -15.38
C PHE A 198 1.75 -3.44 -15.59
N SER A 199 0.85 -3.46 -14.60
CA SER A 199 -0.38 -4.27 -14.67
C SER A 199 -1.37 -3.70 -15.68
N LYS A 200 -1.94 -4.55 -16.53
CA LYS A 200 -3.07 -4.21 -17.41
C LYS A 200 -4.39 -4.05 -16.67
N PHE A 201 -4.48 -4.52 -15.42
CA PHE A 201 -5.67 -4.37 -14.59
C PHE A 201 -5.84 -2.90 -14.21
N ASP A 202 -7.01 -2.33 -14.50
CA ASP A 202 -7.33 -0.94 -14.21
C ASP A 202 -8.31 -0.85 -13.04
N LEU A 203 -7.79 -0.56 -11.84
CA LEU A 203 -8.61 -0.40 -10.65
C LEU A 203 -9.40 0.91 -10.69
N THR A 204 -8.97 1.90 -11.48
CA THR A 204 -9.67 3.18 -11.68
C THR A 204 -11.01 3.04 -12.41
N MET A 205 -11.26 1.88 -13.03
CA MET A 205 -12.57 1.55 -13.61
C MET A 205 -13.64 1.29 -12.54
N ARG A 206 -13.23 0.95 -11.31
CA ARG A 206 -14.10 0.54 -10.20
C ARG A 206 -14.13 1.56 -9.07
N THR A 207 -14.03 2.85 -9.39
CA THR A 207 -13.99 3.94 -8.39
C THR A 207 -15.21 3.97 -7.48
N GLY A 208 -16.38 3.58 -7.98
CA GLY A 208 -17.58 3.43 -7.14
C GLY A 208 -17.38 2.42 -6.00
N LEU A 209 -16.69 1.31 -6.26
CA LEU A 209 -16.34 0.31 -5.24
C LEU A 209 -15.32 0.88 -4.24
N LEU A 210 -14.29 1.59 -4.72
CA LEU A 210 -13.30 2.24 -3.87
C LEU A 210 -13.90 3.32 -2.96
N MET A 211 -14.90 4.06 -3.45
CA MET A 211 -15.62 5.05 -2.65
C MET A 211 -16.43 4.38 -1.54
N ILE A 212 -17.12 3.26 -1.85
CA ILE A 212 -17.87 2.48 -0.86
C ILE A 212 -16.93 1.89 0.20
N VAL A 213 -15.82 1.29 -0.24
CA VAL A 213 -14.77 0.73 0.64
C VAL A 213 -14.16 1.84 1.51
N GLY A 214 -13.95 3.04 0.94
CA GLY A 214 -13.42 4.19 1.66
C GLY A 214 -14.36 4.69 2.75
N LEU A 215 -15.64 4.87 2.42
CA LEU A 215 -16.65 5.24 3.40
C LEU A 215 -16.77 4.18 4.50
N ALA A 216 -16.78 2.89 4.13
CA ALA A 216 -16.82 1.78 5.07
C ALA A 216 -15.58 1.75 5.98
N SER A 217 -14.40 2.09 5.44
CA SER A 217 -13.15 2.16 6.22
C SER A 217 -13.18 3.28 7.25
N ILE A 218 -13.71 4.47 6.90
CA ILE A 218 -13.88 5.59 7.85
C ILE A 218 -14.83 5.19 8.98
N VAL A 219 -15.98 4.60 8.65
CA VAL A 219 -16.95 4.13 9.65
C VAL A 219 -16.33 3.04 10.53
N SER A 220 -15.57 2.13 9.93
CA SER A 220 -14.88 1.05 10.64
C SER A 220 -13.79 1.57 11.57
N ILE A 221 -13.01 2.58 11.18
CA ILE A 221 -12.01 3.23 12.04
C ILE A 221 -12.68 3.89 13.25
N ILE A 222 -13.80 4.59 13.06
CA ILE A 222 -14.55 5.20 14.17
C ILE A 222 -15.11 4.12 15.11
N ALA A 223 -15.73 3.08 14.56
CA ALA A 223 -16.27 1.97 15.35
C ALA A 223 -15.17 1.23 16.12
N ILE A 224 -14.03 0.95 15.49
CA ILE A 224 -12.85 0.35 16.12
C ILE A 224 -12.31 1.26 17.23
N MET A 225 -12.21 2.57 17.00
CA MET A 225 -11.74 3.53 18.01
C MET A 225 -12.62 3.51 19.26
N ILE A 226 -13.95 3.44 19.09
CA ILE A 226 -14.90 3.29 20.20
C ILE A 226 -14.72 1.94 20.90
N ILE A 227 -14.63 0.83 20.15
CA ILE A 227 -14.45 -0.51 20.72
C ILE A 227 -13.14 -0.62 21.52
N LEU A 228 -12.06 -0.02 21.01
CA LEU A 228 -10.74 0.01 21.67
C LEU A 228 -10.73 0.90 22.92
N LEU A 229 -11.66 1.84 23.05
CA LEU A 229 -11.83 2.61 24.30
C LEU A 229 -12.33 1.72 25.44
N PHE A 230 -13.15 0.70 25.13
CA PHE A 230 -13.79 -0.16 26.12
C PHE A 230 -13.20 -1.56 26.23
N THR A 231 -12.47 -2.05 25.21
CA THR A 231 -12.00 -3.44 25.15
C THR A 231 -10.60 -3.55 24.55
N TYR A 232 -9.75 -4.38 25.16
CA TYR A 232 -8.42 -4.69 24.65
C TYR A 232 -8.29 -6.16 24.28
N ILE A 233 -8.68 -6.50 23.05
CA ILE A 233 -8.64 -7.88 22.53
C ILE A 233 -7.52 -8.01 21.49
N LYS A 234 -6.56 -8.91 21.73
CA LYS A 234 -5.38 -9.09 20.85
C LYS A 234 -5.74 -9.63 19.47
N VAL A 235 -6.66 -10.61 19.43
CA VAL A 235 -7.16 -11.19 18.17
C VAL A 235 -7.81 -10.10 17.30
N LEU A 236 -8.53 -9.16 17.92
CA LEU A 236 -9.12 -8.03 17.23
C LEU A 236 -8.03 -7.13 16.59
N HIS A 237 -6.97 -6.78 17.32
CA HIS A 237 -5.85 -6.00 16.76
C HIS A 237 -5.14 -6.72 15.61
N MET A 238 -4.94 -8.04 15.72
CA MET A 238 -4.39 -8.85 14.64
C MET A 238 -5.29 -8.78 13.39
N ILE A 239 -6.60 -9.01 13.53
CA ILE A 239 -7.53 -8.95 12.40
C ILE A 239 -7.54 -7.54 11.79
N ILE A 240 -7.57 -6.50 12.62
CA ILE A 240 -7.47 -5.11 12.17
C ILE A 240 -6.17 -4.87 11.39
N SER A 241 -5.04 -5.41 11.85
CA SER A 241 -3.77 -5.24 11.15
C SER A 241 -3.78 -5.84 9.75
N ILE A 242 -4.35 -7.03 9.60
CA ILE A 242 -4.45 -7.73 8.31
C ILE A 242 -5.38 -6.96 7.37
N ILE A 243 -6.57 -6.58 7.85
CA ILE A 243 -7.53 -5.81 7.05
C ILE A 243 -6.93 -4.46 6.64
N GLY A 244 -6.30 -3.75 7.57
CA GLY A 244 -5.65 -2.46 7.32
C GLY A 244 -4.53 -2.57 6.28
N MET A 245 -3.66 -3.58 6.37
CA MET A 245 -2.61 -3.82 5.37
C MET A 245 -3.19 -4.07 3.97
N VAL A 246 -4.23 -4.91 3.87
CA VAL A 246 -4.88 -5.21 2.58
C VAL A 246 -5.54 -3.96 1.99
N LEU A 247 -6.27 -3.19 2.80
CA LEU A 247 -6.92 -1.96 2.37
C LEU A 247 -5.91 -0.91 1.89
N LEU A 248 -4.87 -0.64 2.68
CA LEU A 248 -3.84 0.33 2.30
C LEU A 248 -3.03 -0.12 1.09
N SER A 249 -2.79 -1.42 0.95
CA SER A 249 -2.15 -1.95 -0.26
C SER A 249 -3.01 -1.69 -1.51
N MET A 250 -4.33 -1.78 -1.38
CA MET A 250 -5.28 -1.47 -2.45
C MET A 250 -5.33 0.04 -2.76
N TYR A 251 -5.31 0.91 -1.75
CA TYR A 251 -5.25 2.37 -1.95
C TYR A 251 -3.93 2.80 -2.59
N LEU A 252 -2.81 2.30 -2.09
CA LEU A 252 -1.49 2.61 -2.67
C LEU A 252 -1.42 2.17 -4.13
N TYR A 253 -1.99 1.00 -4.46
CA TYR A 253 -2.09 0.54 -5.85
C TYR A 253 -2.90 1.52 -6.71
N PHE A 254 -4.07 1.93 -6.23
CA PHE A 254 -4.92 2.91 -6.92
C PHE A 254 -4.19 4.25 -7.11
N ASP A 255 -3.58 4.78 -6.07
CA ASP A 255 -2.89 6.07 -6.11
C ASP A 255 -1.74 6.07 -7.11
N VAL A 256 -0.92 5.02 -7.12
CA VAL A 256 0.15 4.87 -8.12
C VAL A 256 -0.43 4.83 -9.54
N GLN A 257 -1.56 4.15 -9.77
CA GLN A 257 -2.20 4.16 -11.09
C GLN A 257 -2.66 5.56 -11.52
N THR A 258 -3.25 6.33 -10.61
CA THR A 258 -3.70 7.70 -10.93
C THR A 258 -2.54 8.66 -11.22
N ILE A 259 -1.36 8.42 -10.64
CA ILE A 259 -0.15 9.23 -10.86
C ILE A 259 0.51 8.90 -12.20
N MET A 260 0.59 7.62 -12.55
CA MET A 260 1.21 7.16 -13.80
C MET A 260 0.39 7.59 -15.03
N GLY A 261 -0.92 7.71 -14.90
CA GLY A 261 -1.81 8.19 -15.97
C GLY A 261 -2.13 7.13 -17.02
N GLY A 262 -2.88 7.52 -18.04
CA GLY A 262 -3.28 6.62 -19.14
C GLY A 262 -4.37 5.61 -18.75
N ARG A 263 -5.17 5.93 -17.71
CA ARG A 263 -6.29 5.14 -17.19
C ARG A 263 -7.54 5.99 -17.09
N ARG A 264 -8.66 5.43 -16.62
CA ARG A 264 -9.93 6.18 -16.53
C ARG A 264 -9.87 7.38 -15.60
N ILE A 265 -9.09 7.29 -14.53
CA ILE A 265 -8.84 8.39 -13.60
C ILE A 265 -7.34 8.63 -13.56
N GLU A 266 -6.96 9.85 -13.88
CA GLU A 266 -5.59 10.33 -13.76
C GLU A 266 -5.55 11.69 -13.07
N LEU A 267 -4.50 11.92 -12.29
CA LEU A 267 -4.29 13.19 -11.62
C LEU A 267 -3.75 14.22 -12.60
N ASN A 268 -4.16 15.48 -12.43
CA ASN A 268 -3.58 16.56 -13.20
C ASN A 268 -2.12 16.77 -12.78
N PRO A 269 -1.20 17.05 -13.73
CA PRO A 269 0.22 17.31 -13.42
C PRO A 269 0.48 18.45 -12.41
N ASP A 270 -0.50 19.33 -12.19
CA ASP A 270 -0.44 20.40 -11.19
C ASP A 270 -0.70 19.91 -9.75
N GLU A 271 -1.15 18.67 -9.55
CA GLU A 271 -1.56 18.12 -8.26
C GLU A 271 -0.44 17.38 -7.51
N VAL A 272 0.80 17.85 -7.67
CA VAL A 272 2.00 17.26 -7.04
C VAL A 272 1.82 17.08 -5.53
N VAL A 273 1.33 18.10 -4.83
CA VAL A 273 1.16 18.07 -3.36
C VAL A 273 0.11 17.06 -2.93
N PHE A 274 -0.98 16.94 -3.67
CA PHE A 274 -2.04 15.97 -3.37
C PHE A 274 -1.56 14.55 -3.63
N ALA A 275 -0.98 14.29 -4.81
CA ALA A 275 -0.38 13.01 -5.16
C ALA A 275 0.66 12.54 -4.14
N THR A 276 1.57 13.43 -3.73
CA THR A 276 2.61 13.12 -2.75
C THR A 276 2.00 12.82 -1.38
N ALA A 277 1.03 13.62 -0.93
CA ALA A 277 0.39 13.44 0.37
C ALA A 277 -0.34 12.09 0.48
N GLN A 278 -1.05 11.65 -0.56
CA GLN A 278 -1.77 10.36 -0.55
C GLN A 278 -0.80 9.19 -0.42
N ILE A 279 0.18 9.08 -1.34
CA ILE A 279 1.18 7.99 -1.28
C ILE A 279 1.95 8.01 0.05
N TYR A 280 2.36 9.18 0.53
CA TYR A 280 3.09 9.27 1.80
C TYR A 280 2.27 8.76 2.98
N VAL A 281 1.00 9.16 3.08
CA VAL A 281 0.10 8.69 4.15
C VAL A 281 -0.10 7.19 4.06
N ASP A 282 -0.33 6.66 2.86
CA ASP A 282 -0.50 5.23 2.64
C ASP A 282 0.72 4.42 3.05
N ILE A 283 1.93 4.85 2.67
CA ILE A 283 3.18 4.18 3.04
C ILE A 283 3.39 4.20 4.56
N VAL A 284 3.22 5.34 5.22
CA VAL A 284 3.47 5.44 6.67
C VAL A 284 2.38 4.72 7.47
N LEU A 285 1.12 4.73 7.04
CA LEU A 285 0.07 3.92 7.67
C LEU A 285 0.31 2.43 7.44
N LEU A 286 0.73 2.03 6.24
CA LEU A 286 1.05 0.64 5.93
C LEU A 286 2.18 0.13 6.84
N TYR A 287 3.20 0.97 7.07
CA TYR A 287 4.24 0.73 8.07
C TYR A 287 3.66 0.48 9.46
N GLN A 288 2.75 1.34 9.95
CA GLN A 288 2.14 1.16 11.27
C GLN A 288 1.31 -0.13 11.38
N TYR A 289 0.58 -0.51 10.32
CA TYR A 289 -0.18 -1.76 10.30
C TYR A 289 0.71 -2.99 10.21
N ILE A 290 1.80 -2.95 9.44
CA ILE A 290 2.83 -4.01 9.42
C ILE A 290 3.48 -4.13 10.80
N LEU A 291 3.84 -3.00 11.43
CA LEU A 291 4.42 -2.98 12.77
C LEU A 291 3.46 -3.61 13.79
N MET A 292 2.17 -3.26 13.74
CA MET A 292 1.14 -3.87 14.59
C MET A 292 0.95 -5.36 14.31
N PHE A 293 1.09 -5.81 13.06
CA PHE A 293 0.98 -7.22 12.68
C PHE A 293 2.15 -8.05 13.20
N ILE A 294 3.38 -7.54 13.09
CA ILE A 294 4.62 -8.22 13.48
C ILE A 294 4.82 -8.19 15.00
N ALA A 295 4.36 -7.15 15.69
CA ALA A 295 4.56 -6.96 17.13
C ALA A 295 3.71 -7.87 18.02
N ARG A 296 3.80 -9.17 17.79
CA ARG A 296 3.19 -10.23 18.57
C ARG A 296 4.18 -10.73 19.60
N ALA A 297 3.65 -11.21 20.72
CA ALA A 297 4.44 -12.04 21.60
C ALA A 297 4.70 -13.38 20.91
N VAL A 298 5.96 -13.77 20.80
CA VAL A 298 6.38 -14.98 20.09
C VAL A 298 7.25 -15.80 21.02
N LEU A 299 6.98 -17.10 21.06
CA LEU A 299 7.90 -18.10 21.58
C LEU A 299 8.69 -18.67 20.39
N GLN A 300 9.98 -18.38 20.33
CA GLN A 300 10.88 -18.94 19.32
C GLN A 300 11.39 -20.31 19.78
N TYR A 301 11.36 -21.28 18.87
CA TYR A 301 11.87 -22.62 19.14
C TYR A 301 12.53 -23.23 17.91
N LYS A 302 13.44 -24.19 18.14
CA LYS A 302 14.08 -25.00 17.10
C LYS A 302 13.67 -26.45 17.26
N ALA A 303 13.08 -27.03 16.22
CA ALA A 303 12.71 -28.44 16.20
C ALA A 303 13.88 -29.31 15.75
N GLN A 304 14.20 -30.36 16.52
CA GLN A 304 15.19 -31.39 16.20
C GLN A 304 14.57 -32.77 16.48
N GLY A 305 13.96 -33.37 15.45
CA GLY A 305 13.24 -34.63 15.61
C GLY A 305 12.04 -34.47 16.55
N LYS A 306 12.06 -35.19 17.68
CA LYS A 306 11.03 -35.06 18.74
C LYS A 306 11.32 -33.97 19.77
N VAL A 307 12.49 -33.33 19.72
CA VAL A 307 12.89 -32.32 20.70
C VAL A 307 12.59 -30.92 20.16
N LEU A 308 11.87 -30.10 20.94
CA LEU A 308 11.66 -28.68 20.70
C LEU A 308 12.55 -27.89 21.65
N ASP A 309 13.59 -27.27 21.12
CA ASP A 309 14.45 -26.35 21.86
C ASP A 309 13.79 -24.98 21.94
N MET A 310 13.29 -24.62 23.11
CA MET A 310 12.62 -23.34 23.40
C MET A 310 13.67 -22.28 23.69
N GLN A 311 13.86 -21.36 22.74
CA GLN A 311 15.01 -20.45 22.73
C GLN A 311 14.71 -19.14 23.47
N VAL A 312 13.68 -18.42 23.04
CA VAL A 312 13.37 -17.07 23.55
C VAL A 312 11.87 -16.84 23.56
N ILE A 313 11.37 -16.19 24.62
CA ILE A 313 10.04 -15.58 24.67
C ILE A 313 10.21 -14.08 24.48
N GLY A 314 9.73 -13.54 23.36
CA GLY A 314 9.62 -12.11 23.15
C GLY A 314 8.22 -11.63 23.53
N VAL A 315 8.11 -10.70 24.48
CA VAL A 315 6.86 -10.00 24.79
C VAL A 315 7.10 -8.49 24.62
N PRO A 316 6.42 -7.83 23.67
CA PRO A 316 6.67 -6.41 23.44
C PRO A 316 6.40 -5.59 24.70
N HIS A 317 7.20 -4.56 24.96
CA HIS A 317 7.18 -3.77 26.21
C HIS A 317 5.78 -3.26 26.61
N ARG A 318 4.93 -2.89 25.63
CA ARG A 318 3.54 -2.45 25.85
C ARG A 318 2.66 -3.51 26.52
N TYR A 319 3.06 -4.78 26.45
CA TYR A 319 2.33 -5.92 26.98
C TYR A 319 2.99 -6.59 28.17
N ARG A 320 4.07 -6.00 28.71
CA ARG A 320 4.65 -6.44 29.98
C ARG A 320 3.66 -6.20 31.15
N GLY A 321 3.78 -6.98 32.22
CA GLY A 321 2.89 -7.08 33.37
C GLY A 321 1.55 -7.78 33.13
N ARG A 322 1.33 -8.45 31.98
CA ARG A 322 0.01 -9.00 31.60
C ARG A 322 -0.06 -10.52 31.51
N GLY A 323 0.96 -11.24 31.99
CA GLY A 323 0.99 -12.70 32.03
C GLY A 323 1.07 -13.37 30.65
N ILE A 324 1.56 -12.67 29.63
CA ILE A 324 1.61 -13.21 28.26
C ILE A 324 2.74 -14.24 28.12
N ALA A 325 3.90 -13.97 28.72
CA ALA A 325 5.00 -14.92 28.74
C ALA A 325 4.57 -16.22 29.43
N ARG A 326 3.86 -16.11 30.56
CA ARG A 326 3.21 -17.24 31.24
C ARG A 326 2.26 -18.02 30.31
N LEU A 327 1.32 -17.35 29.64
CA LEU A 327 0.38 -18.01 28.74
C LEU A 327 1.08 -18.75 27.58
N LEU A 328 2.11 -18.13 26.98
CA LEU A 328 2.92 -18.77 25.94
C LEU A 328 3.65 -20.02 26.47
N THR A 329 4.17 -19.92 27.70
CA THR A 329 4.86 -21.03 28.37
C THR A 329 3.91 -22.19 28.68
N GLU A 330 2.75 -21.92 29.28
CA GLU A 330 1.70 -22.92 29.56
C GLU A 330 1.21 -23.60 28.27
N THR A 331 1.02 -22.83 27.20
CA THR A 331 0.60 -23.36 25.90
C THR A 331 1.66 -24.28 25.31
N ALA A 332 2.94 -23.91 25.41
CA ALA A 332 4.05 -24.71 24.92
C ALA A 332 4.17 -26.03 25.68
N PHE A 333 4.06 -25.99 27.01
CA PHE A 333 4.05 -27.19 27.86
C PHE A 333 2.91 -28.13 27.48
N THR A 334 1.70 -27.59 27.37
CA THR A 334 0.51 -28.35 26.93
C THR A 334 0.72 -28.98 25.56
N TYR A 335 1.27 -28.23 24.60
CA TYR A 335 1.51 -28.71 23.24
C TYR A 335 2.47 -29.90 23.21
N VAL A 336 3.54 -29.86 24.00
CA VAL A 336 4.53 -30.93 24.06
C VAL A 336 3.96 -32.21 24.67
N ILE A 337 3.18 -32.09 25.75
CA ILE A 337 2.48 -33.22 26.39
C ILE A 337 1.50 -33.85 25.40
N VAL A 338 0.65 -33.04 24.75
CA VAL A 338 -0.39 -33.53 23.83
C VAL A 338 0.20 -34.25 22.60
N ASN A 339 1.38 -33.83 22.14
CA ASN A 339 2.00 -34.38 20.94
C ASN A 339 3.14 -35.39 21.23
N TYR A 340 3.36 -35.78 22.50
CA TYR A 340 4.45 -36.67 22.92
C TYR A 340 5.82 -36.23 22.38
N LEU A 341 6.07 -34.92 22.46
CA LEU A 341 7.34 -34.30 22.10
C LEU A 341 8.18 -34.10 23.36
N TYR A 342 9.46 -33.80 23.19
CA TYR A 342 10.36 -33.41 24.28
C TYR A 342 10.65 -31.91 24.18
N MET A 343 10.87 -31.26 25.32
CA MET A 343 11.17 -29.82 25.37
C MET A 343 12.55 -29.59 25.97
N TYR A 344 13.43 -28.91 25.24
CA TYR A 344 14.69 -28.40 25.77
C TYR A 344 14.51 -26.93 26.16
N LEU A 345 14.74 -26.58 27.43
CA LEU A 345 14.49 -25.24 27.95
C LEU A 345 15.77 -24.39 27.87
N THR A 346 16.02 -23.73 26.75
CA THR A 346 17.10 -22.74 26.62
C THR A 346 16.68 -21.37 27.17
N CYS A 347 15.40 -21.03 27.05
CA CYS A 347 14.84 -19.75 27.52
C CYS A 347 14.80 -19.66 29.05
N GLU A 348 15.50 -18.68 29.63
CA GLU A 348 15.59 -18.48 31.09
C GLU A 348 14.23 -18.28 31.76
N TYR A 349 13.30 -17.56 31.13
CA TYR A 349 11.94 -17.37 31.67
C TYR A 349 11.21 -18.72 31.80
N MET A 350 11.28 -19.58 30.79
CA MET A 350 10.62 -20.88 30.84
C MET A 350 11.29 -21.82 31.85
N GLN A 351 12.61 -21.71 32.05
CA GLN A 351 13.32 -22.43 33.10
C GLN A 351 12.81 -22.05 34.49
N LYS A 352 12.74 -20.74 34.79
CA LYS A 352 12.19 -20.23 36.07
C LYS A 352 10.73 -20.64 36.26
N TYR A 353 9.93 -20.54 35.19
CA TYR A 353 8.52 -20.91 35.22
C TYR A 353 8.34 -22.42 35.48
N TYR A 354 9.13 -23.28 34.82
CA TYR A 354 9.13 -24.72 35.05
C TYR A 354 9.46 -25.07 36.49
N LEU A 355 10.52 -24.48 37.06
CA LEU A 355 10.91 -24.74 38.45
C LEU A 355 9.80 -24.37 39.45
N ALA A 356 9.03 -23.32 39.19
CA ALA A 356 7.90 -22.91 40.03
C ALA A 356 6.63 -23.78 39.83
N THR A 357 6.50 -24.47 38.70
CA THR A 357 5.30 -25.28 38.34
C THR A 357 5.62 -26.76 38.13
N LYS A 358 6.76 -27.22 38.63
CA LYS A 358 7.28 -28.56 38.45
C LYS A 358 6.27 -29.62 38.92
N ASN A 359 5.96 -30.57 38.05
CA ASN A 359 5.08 -31.69 38.37
C ASN A 359 5.54 -32.97 37.61
N PRO A 360 5.06 -34.16 38.02
CA PRO A 360 5.51 -35.43 37.44
C PRO A 360 5.20 -35.56 35.94
N ASP A 361 4.07 -35.00 35.49
CA ASP A 361 3.64 -35.06 34.10
C ASP A 361 4.58 -34.26 33.19
N LEU A 362 5.13 -33.14 33.66
CA LEU A 362 6.08 -32.30 32.92
C LEU A 362 7.51 -32.85 32.94
N GLU A 363 7.91 -33.53 34.02
CA GLU A 363 9.23 -34.13 34.17
C GLU A 363 9.52 -35.19 33.09
N GLU A 364 8.50 -35.90 32.61
CA GLU A 364 8.66 -36.92 31.56
C GLU A 364 9.02 -36.32 30.19
N TYR A 365 8.64 -35.06 29.93
CA TYR A 365 8.79 -34.42 28.62
C TYR A 365 9.87 -33.33 28.58
N ILE A 366 10.39 -32.88 29.73
CA ILE A 366 11.42 -31.82 29.77
C ILE A 366 12.82 -32.42 29.78
N VAL A 367 13.60 -32.03 28.78
CA VAL A 367 14.99 -32.43 28.57
C VAL A 367 15.83 -31.17 28.78
N GLY A 368 16.09 -30.80 30.03
CA GLY A 368 16.80 -29.57 30.38
C GLY A 368 18.33 -29.69 30.41
N PRO A 369 19.05 -28.57 30.58
CA PRO A 369 20.44 -28.62 31.04
C PRO A 369 20.54 -29.20 32.48
N PRO A 370 21.64 -29.90 32.83
CA PRO A 370 21.71 -30.75 34.02
C PRO A 370 21.39 -30.05 35.35
N HIS A 371 21.61 -28.75 35.46
CA HIS A 371 21.34 -27.97 36.67
C HIS A 371 19.83 -27.79 36.98
N ILE A 372 18.96 -27.94 35.98
CA ILE A 372 17.49 -27.86 36.15
C ILE A 372 16.89 -29.23 36.46
N LEU A 373 17.54 -30.29 35.98
CA LEU A 373 17.08 -31.67 36.17
C LEU A 373 17.59 -32.29 37.48
N GLU A 374 18.82 -31.97 37.91
CA GLU A 374 19.52 -32.69 39.00
C GLU A 374 20.46 -31.82 39.87
N GLY A 375 20.39 -30.47 39.79
CA GLY A 375 21.28 -29.58 40.54
C GLY A 375 20.94 -29.42 42.03
N PRO A 376 21.91 -29.11 42.93
CA PRO A 376 21.67 -28.91 44.36
C PRO A 376 20.71 -27.75 44.70
N ASP A 377 20.40 -26.90 43.73
CA ASP A 377 19.45 -25.78 43.82
C ASP A 377 18.09 -26.08 43.14
N SER A 378 17.82 -27.33 42.74
CA SER A 378 16.61 -27.73 41.99
C SER A 378 15.34 -27.84 42.85
N GLU A 379 15.27 -27.12 43.96
CA GLU A 379 14.08 -27.05 44.78
C GLU A 379 12.97 -26.29 44.03
N PRO A 380 11.71 -26.78 44.08
CA PRO A 380 10.60 -26.07 43.45
C PRO A 380 10.47 -24.66 44.05
N LEU A 381 10.38 -23.64 43.20
CA LEU A 381 10.12 -22.27 43.65
C LEU A 381 8.69 -22.17 44.22
N ASP A 382 8.51 -21.28 45.21
CA ASP A 382 7.20 -21.00 45.80
C ASP A 382 6.17 -20.61 44.71
N PRO A 383 5.01 -21.28 44.64
CA PRO A 383 3.95 -20.97 43.68
C PRO A 383 3.48 -19.52 43.67
N ASP A 384 3.58 -18.79 44.79
CA ASP A 384 3.17 -17.39 44.87
C ASP A 384 4.14 -16.45 44.12
N ILE A 385 5.38 -16.88 43.88
CA ILE A 385 6.39 -16.16 43.07
C ILE A 385 5.99 -16.13 41.58
N ILE A 386 5.10 -17.01 41.12
CA ILE A 386 4.67 -17.08 39.71
C ILE A 386 4.03 -15.76 39.26
N TYR A 387 3.32 -15.07 40.15
CA TYR A 387 2.69 -13.77 39.88
C TYR A 387 3.66 -12.59 40.03
N GLU A 388 4.82 -12.81 40.64
CA GLU A 388 5.88 -11.82 40.85
C GLU A 388 7.05 -11.98 39.87
N LEU A 389 7.09 -13.07 39.07
CA LEU A 389 8.06 -13.26 38.00
C LEU A 389 8.02 -12.05 37.07
N PRO A 390 9.10 -11.25 36.98
CA PRO A 390 9.13 -10.14 36.06
C PRO A 390 8.96 -10.68 34.64
N ASP A 391 8.17 -9.99 33.81
CA ASP A 391 8.16 -10.33 32.39
C ASP A 391 9.60 -10.28 31.86
N PRO A 392 9.98 -11.23 30.99
CA PRO A 392 11.38 -11.42 30.61
C PRO A 392 11.99 -10.07 30.19
N GLU A 393 13.07 -9.70 30.87
CA GLU A 393 13.92 -8.59 30.44
C GLU A 393 14.59 -8.99 29.13
N ASP A 394 14.71 -8.03 28.22
CA ASP A 394 15.32 -8.25 26.90
C ASP A 394 16.80 -8.62 27.07
N PHE A 395 17.12 -9.91 27.08
CA PHE A 395 18.49 -10.36 26.84
C PHE A 395 18.79 -10.41 25.34
N LEU A 396 18.86 -9.23 24.71
CA LEU A 396 19.69 -8.95 23.53
C LEU A 396 20.21 -7.50 23.53
N ILE A 397 20.52 -6.96 24.72
CA ILE A 397 21.54 -5.93 24.84
C ILE A 397 22.82 -6.69 25.22
N TYR A 398 23.84 -6.64 24.36
CA TYR A 398 25.10 -7.41 24.38
C TYR A 398 25.10 -8.73 23.57
N SER A 399 25.09 -8.57 22.24
CA SER A 399 26.10 -9.22 21.37
C SER A 399 26.38 -8.37 20.14
#